data_AF-C2XVE3-F1
#
_entry.id   AF-C2XVE3-F1
#
_cell.length_a   1.000
_cell.length_b   1.000
_cell.length_c   1.000
_cell.angle_alpha   90.00
_cell.angle_beta   90.00
_cell.angle_gamma   90.00
#
_symmetry.space_group_name_H-M   'P 1'
#
loop_
_entity.id
_entity.type
_entity.pdbx_description
1 polymer ?
#
loop_
_entity_poly.entity_id
_entity_poly.type
_entity_poly.pdbx_seq_one_letter_code
_entity_poly.pdbx_strand_id
1 'polypeptide(L)'
;MIVANIDEKEYHFIVREHSLVGKVISLFENGKEYGLIDKQIAVRDKFIRSELTKLEHFNIDMLYNSPGWIWVGMNQFGLYAREATPNEVEIFMRLKENVNYLDVYIGTTM
;
A
#
# COMPACT_ATOMS: atom_id res chain seq x y z
N MET A 1 8.44 9.22 -9.82
CA MET A 1 8.92 8.36 -8.71
C MET A 1 9.28 9.29 -7.56
N ILE A 2 8.88 8.94 -6.34
CA ILE A 2 9.22 9.68 -5.12
C ILE A 2 10.19 8.80 -4.33
N VAL A 3 11.27 9.39 -3.83
CA VAL A 3 12.26 8.69 -2.98
C VAL A 3 12.19 9.31 -1.59
N ALA A 4 12.06 8.49 -0.55
CA ALA A 4 12.05 8.91 0.84
C ALA A 4 13.14 8.18 1.63
N ASN A 5 13.98 8.93 2.36
CA ASN A 5 15.05 8.38 3.19
C ASN A 5 14.68 8.56 4.67
N ILE A 6 14.53 7.47 5.41
CA ILE A 6 14.22 7.47 6.85
C ILE A 6 15.00 6.36 7.54
N ASP A 7 15.62 6.69 8.68
CA ASP A 7 16.40 5.75 9.50
C ASP A 7 17.42 4.96 8.67
N GLU A 8 18.11 5.66 7.75
CA GLU A 8 19.09 5.09 6.80
C GLU A 8 18.50 4.10 5.77
N LYS A 9 17.17 3.91 5.75
CA LYS A 9 16.47 3.13 4.72
C LYS A 9 15.86 4.04 3.66
N GLU A 10 16.14 3.71 2.41
CA GLU A 10 15.56 4.35 1.23
C GLU A 10 14.27 3.62 0.80
N TYR A 11 13.21 4.37 0.59
CA TYR A 11 11.91 3.90 0.12
C TYR A 11 11.57 4.53 -1.22
N HIS A 12 11.14 3.70 -2.17
CA HIS A 12 10.81 4.12 -3.53
C HIS A 12 9.31 4.04 -3.72
N PHE A 13 8.69 5.14 -4.15
CA PHE A 13 7.26 5.21 -4.36
C PHE A 13 6.92 5.61 -5.81
N ILE A 14 5.90 4.98 -6.36
CA ILE A 14 5.37 5.23 -7.70
C ILE A 14 4.02 5.90 -7.55
N VAL A 15 3.81 7.01 -8.27
CA VAL A 15 2.53 7.73 -8.29
C VAL A 15 1.79 7.33 -9.56
N ARG A 16 0.92 6.32 -9.44
CA ARG A 16 0.00 5.89 -10.50
C ARG A 16 -1.21 5.17 -9.89
N GLU A 17 -2.15 4.81 -10.75
CA GLU A 17 -3.29 3.98 -10.35
C GLU A 17 -2.81 2.55 -10.04
N HIS A 18 -3.00 2.13 -8.80
CA HIS A 18 -2.68 0.77 -8.38
C HIS A 18 -3.87 -0.15 -8.71
N SER A 19 -3.59 -1.26 -9.39
CA SER A 19 -4.64 -2.18 -9.88
C SER A 19 -5.55 -2.75 -8.79
N LEU A 20 -5.05 -2.85 -7.55
CA LEU A 20 -5.84 -3.36 -6.42
C LEU A 20 -6.45 -2.29 -5.51
N VAL A 21 -5.84 -1.10 -5.40
CA VAL A 21 -6.24 -0.11 -4.38
C VAL A 21 -6.58 1.27 -4.96
N GLY A 22 -6.53 1.43 -6.29
CA GLY A 22 -6.79 2.70 -6.98
C GLY A 22 -5.62 3.69 -6.94
N LYS A 23 -5.86 4.94 -7.34
CA LYS A 23 -4.87 6.03 -7.37
C LYS A 23 -4.49 6.49 -5.97
N VAL A 24 -3.40 5.98 -5.39
CA VAL A 24 -3.02 6.36 -4.01
C VAL A 24 -1.52 6.42 -3.74
N ILE A 25 -0.62 6.35 -4.73
CA ILE A 25 0.82 6.10 -4.49
C ILE A 25 1.04 4.62 -4.13
N SER A 26 2.16 4.04 -4.57
CA SER A 26 2.48 2.64 -4.34
C SER A 26 3.94 2.49 -3.97
N LEU A 27 4.25 1.64 -3.00
CA LEU A 27 5.62 1.29 -2.63
C LEU A 27 6.20 0.36 -3.70
N PHE A 28 7.42 0.64 -4.16
CA PHE A 28 8.18 -0.23 -5.06
C PHE A 28 9.37 -0.82 -4.30
N GLU A 29 9.34 -2.13 -4.09
CA GLU A 29 10.35 -2.84 -3.31
C GLU A 29 10.63 -4.19 -3.97
N ASN A 30 11.91 -4.50 -4.24
CA ASN A 30 12.33 -5.77 -4.83
C ASN A 30 11.61 -6.13 -6.15
N GLY A 31 11.36 -5.15 -7.01
CA GLY A 31 10.65 -5.35 -8.29
C GLY A 31 9.14 -5.54 -8.15
N LYS A 32 8.58 -5.39 -6.95
CA LYS A 32 7.15 -5.51 -6.65
C LYS A 32 6.57 -4.16 -6.32
N GLU A 33 5.37 -3.90 -6.84
CA GLU A 33 4.58 -2.72 -6.53
C GLU A 33 3.51 -3.08 -5.50
N TYR A 34 3.38 -2.28 -4.45
CA TYR A 34 2.45 -2.50 -3.36
C TYR A 34 1.57 -1.29 -3.14
N GLY A 35 0.26 -1.51 -3.04
CA GLY A 35 -0.72 -0.58 -2.51
C GLY A 35 -0.90 -0.77 -1.01
N LEU A 36 -1.03 0.34 -0.27
CA LEU A 36 -1.35 0.29 1.15
C LEU A 36 -2.86 0.13 1.34
N ILE A 37 -3.29 -0.85 2.13
CA ILE A 37 -4.71 -1.08 2.44
C ILE A 37 -4.90 -1.31 3.95
N ASP A 38 -5.98 -0.75 4.49
CA ASP A 38 -6.39 -0.97 5.87
C ASP A 38 -6.81 -2.44 6.05
N LYS A 39 -6.36 -3.08 7.14
CA LYS A 39 -6.67 -4.49 7.45
C LYS A 39 -8.17 -4.77 7.45
N GLN A 40 -9.00 -3.85 7.95
CA GLN A 40 -10.47 -4.01 7.97
C GLN A 40 -11.08 -3.99 6.58
N ILE A 41 -10.51 -3.20 5.65
CA ILE A 41 -10.93 -3.19 4.24
C ILE A 41 -10.53 -4.52 3.59
N ALA A 42 -9.28 -4.97 3.79
CA ALA A 42 -8.78 -6.23 3.26
C ALA A 42 -9.61 -7.44 3.73
N VAL A 43 -10.10 -7.43 4.98
CA VAL A 43 -10.97 -8.48 5.55
C VAL A 43 -12.38 -8.48 4.93
N ARG A 44 -12.90 -7.31 4.56
CA ARG A 44 -14.23 -7.16 3.96
C ARG A 44 -14.23 -7.49 2.47
N ASP A 45 -13.13 -7.23 1.78
CA ASP A 45 -12.99 -7.55 0.37
C ASP A 45 -12.86 -9.07 0.15
N LYS A 46 -13.86 -9.66 -0.52
CA LYS A 46 -13.93 -11.11 -0.73
C LYS A 46 -12.77 -11.64 -1.56
N PHE A 47 -12.31 -10.87 -2.55
CA PHE A 47 -11.22 -11.27 -3.42
C PHE A 47 -9.88 -11.20 -2.68
N ILE A 48 -9.56 -10.04 -2.09
CA ILE A 48 -8.31 -9.84 -1.35
C ILE A 48 -8.19 -10.85 -0.21
N ARG A 49 -9.25 -11.02 0.59
CA ARG A 49 -9.25 -12.02 1.68
C ARG A 49 -8.98 -13.43 1.16
N SER A 50 -9.65 -13.83 0.08
CA SER A 50 -9.47 -15.17 -0.50
C SER A 50 -8.06 -15.40 -1.04
N GLU A 51 -7.42 -14.37 -1.60
CA GLU A 51 -6.05 -14.48 -2.08
C GLU A 51 -5.04 -14.48 -0.92
N LEU A 52 -5.25 -13.66 0.11
CA LEU A 52 -4.42 -13.64 1.31
C LEU A 52 -4.40 -15.01 2.01
N THR A 53 -5.53 -15.73 2.06
CA THR A 53 -5.59 -17.08 2.64
C THR A 53 -4.76 -18.14 1.90
N LYS A 54 -4.31 -17.85 0.68
CA LYS A 54 -3.47 -18.77 -0.11
C LYS A 54 -1.98 -18.56 0.12
N LEU A 55 -1.60 -17.51 0.86
CA LEU A 55 -0.21 -17.16 1.09
C LEU A 55 0.34 -17.93 2.29
N GLU A 56 1.19 -18.93 2.05
CA GLU A 56 1.80 -19.75 3.11
C GLU A 56 2.60 -18.93 4.14
N HIS A 57 3.18 -17.80 3.72
CA HIS A 57 4.02 -16.95 4.58
C HIS A 57 3.29 -15.76 5.20
N PHE A 58 1.99 -15.59 4.93
CA PHE A 58 1.20 -14.49 5.48
C PHE A 58 0.34 -15.00 6.63
N ASN A 59 0.61 -14.53 7.84
CA ASN A 59 -0.21 -14.86 9.00
C ASN A 59 -1.57 -14.14 8.92
N ILE A 60 -2.58 -14.81 8.37
CA ILE A 60 -3.92 -14.24 8.16
C ILE A 60 -4.58 -13.77 9.46
N ASP A 61 -4.26 -14.38 10.61
CA ASP A 61 -4.82 -14.01 11.91
C ASP A 61 -4.44 -12.58 12.29
N MET A 62 -3.32 -12.05 11.78
CA MET A 62 -2.88 -10.67 11.98
C MET A 62 -3.90 -9.63 11.48
N LEU A 63 -4.80 -10.02 10.56
CA LEU A 63 -5.84 -9.14 10.03
C LEU A 63 -6.97 -8.89 11.04
N TYR A 64 -7.16 -9.81 11.99
CA TYR A 64 -8.24 -9.76 12.98
C TYR A 64 -7.76 -9.31 14.36
N ASN A 65 -6.49 -9.53 14.69
CA ASN A 65 -5.95 -9.32 16.03
C ASN A 65 -5.62 -7.87 16.36
N SER A 66 -5.32 -7.04 15.36
CA SER A 66 -5.00 -5.63 15.57
C SER A 66 -5.38 -4.75 14.38
N PRO A 67 -5.79 -3.49 14.63
CA PRO A 67 -5.84 -2.48 13.59
C PRO A 67 -4.46 -2.29 12.97
N GLY A 68 -4.43 -1.93 11.69
CA GLY A 68 -3.18 -1.68 10.99
C GLY A 68 -3.35 -1.70 9.49
N TRP A 69 -2.21 -1.64 8.80
CA TRP A 69 -2.14 -1.57 7.35
C TRP A 69 -1.30 -2.71 6.82
N ILE A 70 -1.64 -3.17 5.62
CA ILE A 70 -0.87 -4.15 4.89
C ILE A 70 -0.51 -3.58 3.52
N TRP A 71 0.68 -3.96 3.04
CA TRP A 71 1.09 -3.76 1.68
C TRP A 71 0.58 -4.93 0.85
N VAL A 72 -0.19 -4.66 -0.20
CA VAL A 72 -0.71 -5.68 -1.13
C VAL A 72 -0.36 -5.35 -2.56
N GLY A 73 0.01 -6.35 -3.33
CA GLY A 73 0.20 -6.22 -4.77
C GLY A 73 -0.15 -7.51 -5.48
N MET A 74 -0.18 -7.46 -6.81
CA MET A 74 -0.53 -8.63 -7.62
C MET A 74 0.35 -8.68 -8.86
N ASN A 75 0.78 -9.88 -9.22
CA ASN A 75 1.46 -10.15 -10.47
C ASN A 75 0.89 -11.42 -11.12
N GLN A 76 1.54 -11.91 -12.18
CA GLN A 76 1.11 -13.12 -12.90
C GLN A 76 1.08 -14.40 -12.05
N PHE A 77 1.76 -14.42 -10.89
CA PHE A 77 1.82 -15.56 -9.98
C PHE A 77 0.80 -15.46 -8.83
N GLY A 78 0.07 -14.36 -8.72
CA GLY A 78 -0.96 -14.14 -7.70
C GLY A 78 -0.71 -12.91 -6.83
N LEU A 79 -1.50 -12.82 -5.76
CA LEU A 79 -1.36 -11.76 -4.76
C LEU A 79 -0.08 -11.97 -3.95
N TYR A 80 0.54 -10.88 -3.52
CA TYR A 80 1.58 -10.90 -2.51
C TYR A 80 1.28 -9.82 -1.48
N ALA A 81 1.63 -10.09 -0.23
CA ALA A 81 1.35 -9.17 0.87
C ALA A 81 2.37 -9.24 1.98
N ARG A 82 2.52 -8.13 2.71
CA ARG A 82 3.25 -8.07 3.98
C ARG A 82 2.63 -7.00 4.89
N GLU A 83 2.92 -7.11 6.18
CA GLU A 83 2.56 -6.04 7.11
C GLU A 83 3.34 -4.76 6.80
N ALA A 84 2.67 -3.62 6.94
CA ALA A 84 3.30 -2.31 6.86
C ALA A 84 3.85 -1.94 8.23
N THR A 85 5.07 -1.41 8.29
CA THR A 85 5.61 -0.87 9.54
C THR A 85 4.95 0.47 9.88
N PRO A 86 4.94 0.89 11.17
CA PRO A 86 4.42 2.20 11.54
C PRO A 86 5.07 3.37 10.76
N ASN A 87 6.39 3.32 10.57
CA ASN A 87 7.13 4.34 9.81
C ASN A 87 6.71 4.35 8.34
N GLU A 88 6.51 3.18 7.71
CA GLU A 88 6.03 3.09 6.33
C GLU A 88 4.64 3.71 6.16
N VAL A 89 3.74 3.47 7.12
CA VAL A 89 2.39 4.06 7.12
C VAL A 89 2.48 5.58 7.27
N GLU A 90 3.29 6.08 8.20
CA GLU A 90 3.44 7.53 8.42
C GLU A 90 3.97 8.24 7.17
N ILE A 91 5.00 7.69 6.51
CA ILE A 91 5.53 8.21 5.25
C ILE A 91 4.44 8.24 4.20
N PHE A 92 3.72 7.13 4.03
CA PHE A 92 2.68 7.03 3.03
C PHE A 92 1.58 8.08 3.24
N MET A 93 1.15 8.30 4.49
CA MET A 93 0.13 9.33 4.80
C MET A 93 0.62 10.72 4.45
N ARG A 94 1.86 11.08 4.81
CA ARG A 94 2.46 12.38 4.44
C ARG A 94 2.56 12.55 2.92
N LEU A 95 2.97 11.50 2.21
CA LEU A 95 3.06 11.52 0.75
C LEU A 95 1.68 11.67 0.11
N LYS A 96 0.68 10.94 0.61
CA LYS A 96 -0.70 11.01 0.13
C LYS A 96 -1.31 12.39 0.32
N GLU A 97 -1.10 13.02 1.48
CA GLU A 97 -1.53 14.40 1.74
C GLU A 97 -0.90 15.39 0.75
N ASN A 98 0.42 15.28 0.51
CA ASN A 98 1.13 16.13 -0.44
C ASN A 98 0.68 15.92 -1.89
N VAL A 99 0.44 14.67 -2.32
CA VAL A 99 -0.07 14.39 -3.67
C VAL A 99 -1.50 14.87 -3.84
N ASN A 100 -2.37 14.66 -2.85
CA ASN A 100 -3.73 15.19 -2.88
C ASN A 100 -3.75 16.72 -2.94
N TYR A 101 -2.84 17.38 -2.22
CA TYR A 101 -2.69 18.84 -2.29
C TYR A 101 -2.33 19.31 -3.71
N LEU A 102 -1.42 18.60 -4.39
CA LEU A 102 -1.05 18.89 -5.79
C LEU A 102 -2.23 18.69 -6.74
N ASP A 103 -2.98 17.58 -6.61
CA ASP A 103 -4.15 17.30 -7.45
C ASP A 103 -5.27 18.34 -7.27
N VAL A 104 -5.53 18.76 -6.03
CA VAL A 104 -6.54 19.80 -5.73
C VAL A 104 -6.10 21.15 -6.30
N TYR A 105 -4.83 21.53 -6.14
CA TYR A 105 -4.31 22.80 -6.65
C TYR A 105 -4.37 22.88 -8.20
N ILE A 106 -4.05 21.79 -8.89
CA ILE A 106 -4.18 21.72 -10.34
C ILE A 106 -5.67 21.82 -10.75
N GLY A 107 -6.57 21.19 -10.00
CA GLY A 107 -8.01 21.21 -10.26
C GLY A 107 -8.69 22.57 -10.02
N THR A 108 -8.17 23.41 -9.13
CA THR A 108 -8.70 24.77 -8.88
C THR A 108 -8.07 25.84 -9.77
N THR A 109 -7.01 25.52 -10.52
CA THR A 109 -6.34 26.44 -11.45
C THR A 109 -6.80 26.25 -12.90
N MET A 110 -7.86 25.47 -13.15
CA MET A 110 -8.52 25.33 -14.46
C MET A 110 -9.83 26.09 -14.54
#